data_AF-W7KR68-F1
#
_entry.id   AF-W7KR68-F1
#
_cell.length_a   1.000
_cell.length_b   1.000
_cell.length_c   1.000
_cell.angle_alpha   90.00
_cell.angle_beta   90.00
_cell.angle_gamma   90.00
#
_symmetry.space_group_name_H-M   'P 1'
#
loop_
_entity.id
_entity.type
_entity.pdbx_description
1 polymer ?
#
loop_
_entity_poly.entity_id
_entity_poly.type
_entity_poly.pdbx_seq_one_letter_code
_entity_poly.pdbx_strand_id
1 'polypeptide(L)'
;MNAYCMHNGYYGEPNFEEMGKMTGKGKSEILRILKSLYENQKISFDGQAIDIMALYRKLNSILESEKSIGSRIAESRYQMRMMGSYDDNHMGMVELYPLESGVSVLSNTGWGSRKMWNKDDMLKLADEIKSFAEDVTQDYIDNYNLQLEEKRKFELERIQERNKQRAEEKRQREIPKPGLILLIRYPNSLYRFTYSTSLSLQAKIENIKVQEGDNIQIIHSLETHDTLKFYHKFIETQFSSRLEGRYYHFTDEDVQYFSDEKFPANALEWFKGPSIIEEEMTSSR
;
A
#
# COMPACT_ATOMS: atom_id res chain seq x y z
N MET A 1 17.88 27.46 15.96
CA MET A 1 19.18 26.76 15.74
C MET A 1 19.00 25.34 15.26
N ASN A 2 18.12 24.51 15.87
CA ASN A 2 17.89 23.13 15.40
C ASN A 2 17.40 23.06 13.94
N ALA A 3 16.43 23.92 13.56
CA ALA A 3 15.96 24.05 12.18
C ALA A 3 17.08 24.43 11.18
N TYR A 4 17.97 25.34 11.57
CA TYR A 4 19.13 25.72 10.75
C TYR A 4 20.05 24.52 10.49
N CYS A 5 20.33 23.74 11.54
CA CYS A 5 21.22 22.57 11.43
C CYS A 5 20.60 21.44 10.58
N MET A 6 19.26 21.30 10.57
CA MET A 6 18.57 20.33 9.69
C MET A 6 18.55 20.73 8.22
N HIS A 7 18.45 22.03 7.90
CA HIS A 7 18.21 22.48 6.53
C HIS A 7 19.47 22.94 5.80
N ASN A 8 20.22 23.88 6.36
CA ASN A 8 21.34 24.54 5.65
C ASN A 8 22.71 24.08 6.14
N GLY A 9 22.82 23.62 7.39
CA GLY A 9 24.08 23.13 7.96
C GLY A 9 24.43 21.67 7.61
N TYR A 10 23.55 20.95 6.91
CA TYR A 10 23.75 19.52 6.61
C TYR A 10 24.70 19.27 5.42
N TYR A 11 24.84 20.24 4.50
CA TYR A 11 25.58 20.08 3.25
C TYR A 11 26.61 21.19 2.97
N GLY A 12 26.87 22.12 3.90
CA GLY A 12 27.76 23.24 3.67
C GLY A 12 28.35 23.87 4.93
N GLU A 13 29.24 24.84 4.74
CA GLU A 13 29.84 25.60 5.84
C GLU A 13 28.77 26.38 6.63
N PRO A 14 28.90 26.47 7.97
CA PRO A 14 27.94 27.18 8.80
C PRO A 14 27.90 28.69 8.51
N ASN A 15 26.76 29.15 8.01
CA ASN A 15 26.42 30.55 7.82
C ASN A 15 25.85 31.17 9.12
N PHE A 16 26.72 31.80 9.91
CA PHE A 16 26.36 32.42 11.18
C PHE A 16 25.45 33.66 11.05
N GLU A 17 25.39 34.30 9.89
CA GLU A 17 24.43 35.40 9.65
C GLU A 17 23.02 34.87 9.50
N GLU A 18 22.85 33.75 8.78
CA GLU A 18 21.56 33.10 8.63
C GLU A 18 21.10 32.44 9.94
N MET A 19 22.00 31.81 10.69
CA MET A 19 21.70 31.38 12.07
C MET A 19 21.20 32.55 12.91
N GLY A 20 21.79 33.75 12.73
CA GLY A 20 21.36 34.98 13.39
C GLY A 20 19.92 35.34 13.10
N LYS A 21 19.55 35.35 11.82
CA LYS A 21 18.18 35.59 11.37
C LYS A 21 17.18 34.58 11.96
N MET A 22 17.52 33.29 11.99
CA MET A 22 16.64 32.24 12.51
C MET A 22 16.53 32.20 14.03
N THR A 23 17.48 32.79 14.76
CA THR A 23 17.50 32.78 16.23
C THR A 23 17.21 34.14 16.86
N GLY A 24 17.10 35.19 16.05
CA GLY A 24 16.96 36.57 16.52
C GLY A 24 18.22 37.11 17.22
N LYS A 25 19.39 36.49 17.00
CA LYS A 25 20.66 36.84 17.64
C LYS A 25 21.66 37.40 16.65
N GLY A 26 22.55 38.28 17.11
CA GLY A 26 23.66 38.77 16.28
C GLY A 26 24.71 37.67 16.03
N LYS A 27 25.41 37.74 14.89
CA LYS A 27 26.52 36.82 14.55
C LYS A 27 27.54 36.68 15.68
N SER A 28 27.96 37.80 16.27
CA SER A 28 28.92 37.83 17.38
C SER A 28 28.40 37.14 18.65
N GLU A 29 27.10 37.25 18.91
CA GLU A 29 26.45 36.59 20.04
C GLU A 29 26.40 35.08 19.84
N ILE A 30 26.07 34.63 18.63
CA ILE A 30 26.06 33.21 18.25
C ILE A 30 27.47 32.61 18.39
N LEU A 31 28.49 33.27 17.86
CA LEU A 31 29.88 32.81 17.97
C LEU A 31 30.32 32.71 19.43
N ARG A 32 29.93 33.67 20.27
CA ARG A 32 30.21 33.63 21.72
C ARG A 32 29.53 32.45 22.40
N ILE A 33 28.26 32.18 22.08
CA ILE A 33 27.51 31.03 22.62
C ILE A 33 28.19 29.72 22.21
N LEU A 34 28.52 29.56 20.92
CA LEU A 34 29.15 28.34 20.40
C LEU A 34 30.55 28.13 20.99
N LYS A 35 31.34 29.19 21.14
CA LYS A 35 32.65 29.15 21.82
C LYS A 35 32.50 28.71 23.27
N SER A 36 31.55 29.28 24.01
CA SER A 36 31.27 28.88 25.39
C SER A 36 30.82 27.42 25.50
N LEU A 37 29.97 26.95 24.58
CA LEU A 37 29.55 25.55 24.54
C LEU A 37 30.73 24.61 24.27
N TYR A 38 31.67 25.00 23.42
CA TYR A 38 32.87 24.23 23.15
C TYR A 38 33.83 24.17 24.34
N GLU A 39 34.12 25.31 24.96
CA GLU A 39 34.97 25.40 26.15
C GLU A 39 34.41 24.54 27.30
N ASN A 40 33.09 24.43 27.39
CA ASN A 40 32.40 23.55 28.35
C ASN A 40 32.23 22.09 27.87
N GLN A 41 32.91 21.70 26.79
CA GLN A 41 32.86 20.37 26.17
C GLN A 41 31.44 19.90 25.80
N LYS A 42 30.53 20.86 25.60
CA LYS A 42 29.15 20.60 25.19
C LYS A 42 29.02 20.45 23.70
N ILE A 43 30.01 20.81 22.87
CA ILE A 43 30.05 20.53 21.42
C ILE A 43 31.49 20.21 20.98
N SER A 44 31.66 19.63 19.80
CA SER A 44 32.97 19.27 19.21
C SER A 44 33.28 20.13 17.97
N PHE A 45 34.58 20.30 17.68
CA PHE A 45 35.09 20.86 16.43
C PHE A 45 35.73 19.75 15.60
N ASP A 46 35.59 19.79 14.28
CA ASP A 46 36.19 18.85 13.34
C ASP A 46 37.60 19.26 12.87
N GLY A 47 38.30 20.05 13.67
CA GLY A 47 39.65 20.55 13.39
C GLY A 47 39.69 21.92 12.72
N GLN A 48 38.63 22.34 12.00
CA GLN A 48 38.53 23.70 11.42
C GLN A 48 37.16 24.36 11.59
N ALA A 49 36.08 23.60 11.77
CA ALA A 49 34.72 24.10 11.94
C ALA A 49 33.98 23.41 13.10
N ILE A 50 32.81 23.95 13.44
CA ILE A 50 31.90 23.32 14.42
C ILE A 50 31.30 22.09 13.78
N ASP A 51 31.31 20.95 14.48
CA ASP A 51 30.60 19.75 14.06
C ASP A 51 29.08 19.99 14.15
N ILE A 52 28.48 20.38 13.01
CA ILE A 52 27.06 20.71 12.91
C ILE A 52 26.19 19.49 13.22
N MET A 53 26.65 18.28 12.88
CA MET A 53 25.91 17.05 13.14
C MET A 53 25.88 16.74 14.64
N ALA A 54 27.01 16.88 15.34
CA ALA A 54 27.06 16.72 16.79
C ALA A 54 26.24 17.81 17.50
N LEU A 55 26.31 19.06 17.04
CA LEU A 55 25.49 20.16 17.55
C LEU A 55 24.00 19.86 17.34
N TYR A 56 23.60 19.44 16.13
CA TYR A 56 22.23 19.05 15.83
C TYR A 56 21.75 17.94 16.76
N ARG A 57 22.51 16.84 16.89
CA ARG A 57 22.13 15.72 17.78
C ARG A 57 21.94 16.16 19.22
N LYS A 58 22.78 17.06 19.73
CA LYS A 58 22.65 17.59 21.09
C LYS A 58 21.46 18.53 21.25
N LEU A 59 21.24 19.45 20.31
CA LEU A 59 20.06 20.32 20.31
C LEU A 59 18.78 19.50 20.21
N ASN A 60 18.77 18.48 19.35
CA ASN A 60 17.64 17.58 19.20
C ASN A 60 17.40 16.78 20.48
N SER A 61 18.45 16.26 21.12
CA SER A 61 18.32 15.58 22.42
C SER A 61 17.73 16.48 23.50
N ILE A 62 18.07 17.78 23.53
CA ILE A 62 17.47 18.74 24.46
C ILE A 62 16.00 18.93 24.13
N LEU A 63 15.65 19.18 22.87
CA LEU A 63 14.24 19.32 22.47
C LEU A 63 13.42 18.08 22.77
N GLU A 64 13.96 16.89 22.50
CA GLU A 64 13.32 15.61 22.85
C GLU A 64 13.14 15.46 24.37
N SER A 65 14.09 15.95 25.17
CA SER A 65 13.97 15.90 26.63
C SER A 65 12.93 16.89 27.18
N GLU A 66 12.65 17.99 26.49
CA GLU A 66 11.62 18.96 26.90
C GLU A 66 10.21 18.52 26.49
N LYS A 67 10.07 17.61 25.52
CA LYS A 67 8.77 17.09 25.09
C LYS A 67 8.15 16.19 26.16
N SER A 68 6.83 16.29 26.31
CA SER A 68 6.04 15.30 27.00
C SER A 68 6.16 13.93 26.32
N ILE A 69 6.03 12.85 27.10
CA ILE A 69 5.97 11.48 26.61
C ILE A 69 4.81 11.35 25.61
N GLY A 70 3.64 11.92 25.91
CA GLY A 70 2.51 11.96 24.99
C GLY A 70 2.86 12.57 23.61
N SER A 71 3.61 13.68 23.59
CA SER A 71 4.04 14.33 22.35
C SER A 71 5.03 13.47 21.56
N ARG A 72 6.00 12.86 22.24
CA ARG A 72 6.98 11.95 21.62
C ARG A 72 6.31 10.71 21.02
N ILE A 73 5.30 10.16 21.70
CA ILE A 73 4.49 9.05 21.18
C ILE A 73 3.73 9.50 19.92
N ALA A 74 3.06 10.66 19.95
CA ALA A 74 2.31 11.17 18.80
C ALA A 74 3.22 11.38 17.57
N GLU A 75 4.40 11.96 17.77
CA GLU A 75 5.38 12.17 16.71
C GLU A 75 5.92 10.84 16.16
N SER A 76 6.27 9.89 17.03
CA SER A 76 6.71 8.55 16.63
C SER A 76 5.65 7.84 15.77
N ARG A 77 4.36 7.95 16.14
CA ARG A 77 3.24 7.40 15.36
C ARG A 77 3.12 8.05 13.98
N TYR A 78 3.26 9.38 13.92
CA TYR A 78 3.21 10.12 12.66
C TYR A 78 4.35 9.73 11.72
N GLN A 79 5.57 9.65 12.24
CA GLN A 79 6.76 9.27 11.47
C GLN A 79 6.62 7.84 10.90
N MET A 80 6.13 6.88 11.69
CA MET A 80 5.92 5.51 11.21
C MET A 80 4.91 5.42 10.07
N ARG A 81 3.79 6.16 10.17
CA ARG A 81 2.77 6.21 9.11
C ARG A 81 3.29 6.81 7.81
N MET A 82 4.17 7.82 7.89
CA MET A 82 4.77 8.45 6.71
C MET A 82 5.74 7.54 5.95
N MET A 83 6.38 6.59 6.63
CA MET A 83 7.34 5.68 6.00
C MET A 83 6.69 4.48 5.28
N GLY A 84 5.35 4.40 5.23
CA GLY A 84 4.64 3.31 4.56
C GLY A 84 4.88 1.94 5.21
N SER A 85 5.39 1.91 6.44
CA SER A 85 5.63 0.68 7.18
C SER A 85 4.32 -0.04 7.47
N TYR A 86 4.28 -1.35 7.21
CA TYR A 86 3.19 -2.24 7.66
C TYR A 86 3.25 -2.53 9.17
N ASP A 87 4.37 -2.16 9.80
CA ASP A 87 4.64 -2.35 11.21
C ASP A 87 4.30 -1.04 11.96
N ASP A 88 3.28 -1.08 12.81
CA ASP A 88 2.82 0.07 13.63
C ASP A 88 3.70 0.27 14.88
N ASN A 89 4.91 -0.31 14.88
CA ASN A 89 5.89 -0.20 15.97
C ASN A 89 6.31 1.25 16.20
N HIS A 90 5.73 1.86 17.23
CA HIS A 90 6.01 3.23 17.64
C HIS A 90 6.39 3.28 19.12
N MET A 91 6.95 4.40 19.59
CA MET A 91 7.41 4.57 20.98
C MET A 91 6.34 4.17 22.02
N GLY A 92 5.08 4.53 21.79
CA GLY A 92 3.97 4.17 22.70
C GLY A 92 3.58 2.68 22.74
N MET A 93 4.17 1.82 21.91
CA MET A 93 4.01 0.37 22.03
C MET A 93 4.96 -0.13 23.10
N VAL A 94 4.42 -0.26 24.31
CA VAL A 94 5.17 -0.67 25.49
C VAL A 94 4.54 -1.88 26.16
N GLU A 95 5.36 -2.62 26.87
CA GLU A 95 4.92 -3.64 27.81
C GLU A 95 5.15 -3.11 29.22
N LEU A 96 4.09 -3.16 30.04
CA LEU A 96 4.18 -2.91 31.48
C LEU A 96 4.63 -4.22 32.14
N TYR A 97 5.83 -4.22 32.71
CA TYR A 97 6.45 -5.43 33.27
C TYR A 97 6.56 -5.34 34.79
N PRO A 98 5.94 -6.27 35.54
CA PRO A 98 5.95 -6.25 37.01
C PRO A 98 7.32 -6.68 37.56
N LEU A 99 7.80 -5.93 38.54
CA LEU A 99 9.01 -6.18 39.33
C LEU A 99 8.68 -6.06 40.82
N GLU A 100 9.58 -6.52 41.69
CA GLU A 100 9.36 -6.46 43.15
C GLU A 100 9.12 -5.03 43.67
N SER A 101 9.74 -4.04 43.03
CA SER A 101 9.64 -2.62 43.40
C SER A 101 8.52 -1.85 42.69
N GLY A 102 7.71 -2.50 41.84
CA GLY A 102 6.64 -1.84 41.09
C GLY A 102 6.54 -2.28 39.62
N VAL A 103 6.08 -1.37 38.75
CA VAL A 103 5.88 -1.65 37.32
C VAL A 103 6.92 -0.88 36.50
N SER A 104 7.61 -1.58 35.59
CA SER A 104 8.55 -1.00 34.64
C SER A 104 7.97 -0.92 33.23
N VAL A 105 8.54 -0.07 32.38
CA VAL A 105 8.12 0.11 30.98
C VAL A 105 9.19 -0.45 30.07
N LEU A 106 8.83 -1.46 29.28
CA LEU A 106 9.69 -2.05 28.26
C LEU A 106 9.25 -1.59 26.88
N SER A 107 10.20 -1.18 26.04
CA SER A 107 9.93 -0.91 24.63
C SER A 107 9.61 -2.21 23.88
N ASN A 108 8.55 -2.18 23.08
CA ASN A 108 8.26 -3.25 22.15
C ASN A 108 8.95 -2.93 20.82
N THR A 109 10.22 -3.35 20.68
CA THR A 109 10.89 -3.32 19.38
C THR A 109 10.59 -4.66 18.70
N GLY A 110 9.89 -4.65 17.55
CA GLY A 110 9.47 -5.86 16.84
C GLY A 110 10.58 -6.85 16.45
N TRP A 111 11.85 -6.50 16.70
CA TRP A 111 13.05 -7.28 16.37
C TRP A 111 13.74 -7.90 17.59
N GLY A 112 13.05 -8.02 18.74
CA GLY A 112 13.41 -8.98 19.79
C GLY A 112 14.31 -8.49 20.93
N SER A 113 14.73 -7.22 20.97
CA SER A 113 15.37 -6.65 22.17
C SER A 113 14.39 -5.73 22.91
N ARG A 114 13.67 -6.29 23.89
CA ARG A 114 12.92 -5.47 24.85
C ARG A 114 13.92 -4.71 25.71
N LYS A 115 13.86 -3.38 25.71
CA LYS A 115 14.72 -2.55 26.54
C LYS A 115 13.87 -1.74 27.49
N MET A 116 14.27 -1.72 28.76
CA MET A 116 13.66 -0.84 29.74
C MET A 116 13.88 0.61 29.33
N TRP A 117 12.84 1.42 29.48
CA TRP A 117 12.98 2.87 29.35
C TRP A 117 13.97 3.41 30.39
N ASN A 118 14.59 4.55 30.08
CA ASN A 118 15.44 5.21 31.06
C ASN A 118 14.59 5.76 32.23
N LYS A 119 15.26 6.06 33.34
CA LYS A 119 14.62 6.54 34.57
C LYS A 119 13.77 7.79 34.33
N ASP A 120 14.28 8.77 33.59
CA ASP A 120 13.63 10.06 33.40
C ASP A 120 12.34 9.92 32.57
N ASP A 121 12.36 9.06 31.54
CA ASP A 121 11.20 8.78 30.72
C ASP A 121 10.10 8.05 31.52
N MET A 122 10.47 7.13 32.41
CA MET A 122 9.51 6.46 33.29
C MET A 122 8.91 7.42 34.33
N LEU A 123 9.70 8.34 34.89
CA LEU A 123 9.21 9.36 35.82
C LEU A 123 8.24 10.32 35.13
N LYS A 124 8.60 10.84 33.94
CA LYS A 124 7.71 11.71 33.15
C LYS A 124 6.41 11.01 32.76
N LEU A 125 6.49 9.73 32.36
CA LEU A 125 5.29 8.96 32.05
C LEU A 125 4.39 8.82 33.29
N ALA A 126 4.97 8.52 34.45
CA ALA A 126 4.21 8.40 35.69
C ALA A 126 3.51 9.72 36.05
N ASP A 127 4.20 10.85 35.93
CA ASP A 127 3.64 12.18 36.20
C ASP A 127 2.52 12.53 35.20
N GLU A 128 2.70 12.24 33.91
CA GLU A 128 1.67 12.47 32.88
C GLU A 128 0.43 11.58 33.09
N ILE A 129 0.61 10.29 33.40
CA ILE A 129 -0.49 9.38 33.72
C ILE A 129 -1.24 9.87 34.96
N LYS A 130 -0.50 10.27 36.00
CA LYS A 130 -1.08 10.78 37.24
C LYS A 130 -1.90 12.04 36.98
N SER A 131 -1.32 13.04 36.29
CA SER A 131 -2.01 14.28 35.96
C SER A 131 -3.29 14.00 35.17
N PHE A 132 -3.22 13.11 34.15
CA PHE A 132 -4.40 12.72 33.40
C PHE A 132 -5.46 12.07 34.28
N ALA A 133 -5.09 11.12 35.14
CA ALA A 133 -6.00 10.41 36.02
C ALA A 133 -6.66 11.32 37.08
N GLU A 134 -5.96 12.37 37.52
CA GLU A 134 -6.49 13.39 38.44
C GLU A 134 -7.49 14.33 37.73
N ASP A 135 -7.30 14.60 36.44
CA ASP A 135 -8.12 15.52 35.65
C ASP A 135 -9.39 14.88 35.06
N VAL A 136 -9.43 13.55 34.92
CA VAL A 136 -10.56 12.84 34.29
C VAL A 136 -11.46 12.13 35.29
N THR A 137 -12.76 12.12 35.00
CA THR A 137 -13.75 11.35 35.78
C THR A 137 -13.87 9.92 35.26
N GLN A 138 -14.41 9.02 36.08
CA GLN A 138 -14.75 7.66 35.62
C GLN A 138 -15.76 7.70 34.47
N ASP A 139 -16.77 8.57 34.53
CA ASP A 139 -17.75 8.75 33.45
C ASP A 139 -17.10 9.13 32.11
N TYR A 140 -16.04 9.94 32.14
CA TYR A 140 -15.28 10.28 30.93
C TYR A 140 -14.60 9.04 30.34
N ILE A 141 -13.96 8.23 31.17
CA ILE A 141 -13.30 6.98 30.77
C ILE A 141 -14.32 6.00 30.19
N ASP A 142 -15.46 5.82 30.85
CA ASP A 142 -16.51 4.90 30.44
C ASP A 142 -17.11 5.30 29.08
N ASN A 143 -17.40 6.59 28.90
CA ASN A 143 -17.88 7.11 27.61
C ASN A 143 -16.84 6.95 26.50
N TYR A 144 -15.56 7.22 26.79
CA TYR A 144 -14.49 7.01 25.82
C TYR A 144 -14.37 5.54 25.40
N ASN A 145 -14.44 4.61 26.36
CA ASN A 145 -14.41 3.18 26.09
C ASN A 145 -15.61 2.71 25.28
N LEU A 146 -16.82 3.19 25.60
CA LEU A 146 -18.02 2.89 24.82
C LEU A 146 -17.87 3.32 23.35
N GLN A 147 -17.36 4.54 23.11
CA GLN A 147 -17.11 5.02 21.75
C GLN A 147 -16.07 4.17 21.01
N LEU A 148 -15.05 3.65 21.70
CA LEU A 148 -14.07 2.74 21.10
C LEU A 148 -14.71 1.39 20.72
N GLU A 149 -15.58 0.85 21.56
CA GLU A 149 -16.32 -0.38 21.27
C GLU A 149 -17.26 -0.22 20.07
N GLU A 150 -18.01 0.88 20.01
CA GLU A 150 -18.90 1.20 18.89
C GLU A 150 -18.14 1.32 17.58
N LYS A 151 -16.99 2.03 17.59
CA LYS A 151 -16.11 2.12 16.41
C LYS A 151 -15.61 0.76 15.95
N ARG A 152 -15.19 -0.11 16.89
CA ARG A 152 -14.76 -1.48 16.56
C ARG A 152 -15.89 -2.30 15.95
N LYS A 153 -17.11 -2.23 16.51
CA LYS A 153 -18.29 -2.92 15.94
C LYS A 153 -18.57 -2.44 14.52
N PHE A 154 -18.59 -1.13 14.30
CA PHE A 154 -18.80 -0.54 12.97
C PHE A 154 -17.72 -0.96 11.96
N GLU A 155 -16.45 -0.99 12.36
CA GLU A 155 -15.36 -1.45 11.50
C GLU A 155 -15.48 -2.93 11.14
N LEU A 156 -15.84 -3.78 12.11
CA LEU A 156 -16.08 -5.20 11.88
C LEU A 156 -17.23 -5.43 10.91
N GLU A 157 -18.36 -4.74 11.08
CA GLU A 157 -19.50 -4.79 10.15
C GLU A 157 -19.08 -4.37 8.73
N ARG A 158 -18.29 -3.29 8.61
CA ARG A 158 -17.79 -2.82 7.31
C ARG A 158 -16.84 -3.81 6.65
N ILE A 159 -15.99 -4.48 7.43
CA ILE A 159 -15.10 -5.55 6.93
C ILE A 159 -15.93 -6.74 6.47
N GLN A 160 -16.93 -7.17 7.25
CA GLN A 160 -17.81 -8.26 6.88
C GLN A 160 -18.59 -7.95 5.61
N GLU A 161 -19.13 -6.75 5.48
CA GLU A 161 -19.85 -6.31 4.28
C GLU A 161 -18.93 -6.28 3.06
N ARG A 162 -17.73 -5.71 3.18
CA ARG A 162 -16.73 -5.74 2.10
C ARG A 162 -16.35 -7.16 1.71
N ASN A 163 -16.21 -8.07 2.67
CA ASN A 163 -15.90 -9.47 2.40
C ASN A 163 -17.07 -10.18 1.71
N LYS A 164 -18.32 -9.90 2.10
CA LYS A 164 -19.52 -10.39 1.39
C LYS A 164 -19.58 -9.88 -0.03
N GLN A 165 -19.36 -8.58 -0.25
CA GLN A 165 -19.31 -7.98 -1.58
C GLN A 165 -18.22 -8.61 -2.44
N ARG A 166 -17.01 -8.80 -1.90
CA ARG A 166 -15.91 -9.48 -2.61
C ARG A 166 -16.25 -10.94 -2.93
N ALA A 167 -16.90 -11.65 -2.02
CA ALA A 167 -17.34 -13.03 -2.25
C ALA A 167 -18.41 -13.10 -3.34
N GLU A 168 -19.37 -12.17 -3.32
CA GLU A 168 -20.40 -12.08 -4.35
C GLU A 168 -19.83 -11.68 -5.70
N GLU A 169 -18.94 -10.68 -5.76
CA GLU A 169 -18.20 -10.34 -6.99
C GLU A 169 -17.42 -11.55 -7.51
N LYS A 170 -16.80 -12.34 -6.64
CA LYS A 170 -16.09 -13.56 -7.03
C LYS A 170 -17.06 -14.59 -7.62
N ARG A 171 -18.22 -14.83 -6.98
CA ARG A 171 -19.27 -15.70 -7.50
C ARG A 171 -19.77 -15.23 -8.87
N GLN A 172 -20.06 -13.94 -9.03
CA GLN A 172 -20.50 -13.36 -10.29
C GLN A 172 -19.44 -13.43 -11.40
N ARG A 173 -18.15 -13.45 -11.07
CA ARG A 173 -17.05 -13.69 -12.03
C ARG A 173 -16.90 -15.16 -12.41
N GLU A 174 -17.33 -16.07 -11.54
CA GLU A 174 -17.26 -17.51 -11.80
C GLU A 174 -18.38 -17.96 -12.75
N ILE A 175 -19.53 -17.27 -12.76
CA ILE A 175 -20.65 -17.54 -13.67
C ILE A 175 -20.19 -17.38 -15.14
N PRO A 176 -20.28 -18.44 -15.95
CA PRO A 176 -19.97 -18.40 -17.37
C PRO A 176 -20.79 -17.34 -18.10
N LYS A 177 -20.13 -16.53 -18.94
CA LYS A 177 -20.80 -15.53 -19.77
C LYS A 177 -20.83 -15.99 -21.22
N PRO A 178 -21.96 -16.55 -21.70
CA PRO A 178 -22.06 -16.97 -23.08
C PRO A 178 -22.03 -15.76 -24.01
N GLY A 179 -21.59 -15.98 -25.23
CA GLY A 179 -21.33 -14.91 -26.17
C GLY A 179 -20.60 -15.42 -27.40
N LEU A 180 -19.88 -14.52 -28.06
CA LEU A 180 -19.24 -14.81 -29.33
C LEU A 180 -17.85 -14.22 -29.43
N ILE A 181 -17.03 -14.87 -30.25
CA ILE A 181 -15.67 -14.47 -30.61
C ILE A 181 -15.55 -14.43 -32.12
N LEU A 182 -14.89 -13.40 -32.63
CA LEU A 182 -14.66 -13.15 -34.04
C LEU A 182 -13.18 -13.05 -34.31
N LEU A 183 -12.73 -13.74 -35.35
CA LEU A 183 -11.43 -13.52 -35.97
C LEU A 183 -11.63 -12.65 -37.21
N ILE A 184 -10.92 -11.53 -37.25
CA ILE A 184 -11.05 -10.52 -38.31
C ILE A 184 -9.70 -10.34 -38.97
N ARG A 185 -9.68 -10.22 -40.30
CA ARG A 185 -8.51 -9.87 -41.10
C ARG A 185 -8.65 -8.45 -41.66
N TYR A 186 -7.59 -7.67 -41.51
CA TYR A 186 -7.48 -6.32 -42.03
C TYR A 186 -6.81 -6.31 -43.42
N PRO A 187 -6.96 -5.23 -44.20
CA PRO A 187 -6.35 -5.10 -45.54
C PRO A 187 -4.84 -5.28 -45.58
N ASN A 188 -4.14 -4.95 -44.49
CA ASN A 188 -2.70 -5.14 -44.33
C ASN A 188 -2.30 -6.59 -43.96
N SER A 189 -3.22 -7.54 -44.09
CA SER A 189 -3.05 -8.96 -43.71
C SER A 189 -2.76 -9.22 -42.24
N LEU A 190 -3.04 -8.26 -41.36
CA LEU A 190 -3.03 -8.47 -39.92
C LEU A 190 -4.38 -9.00 -39.43
N TYR A 191 -4.34 -9.75 -38.33
CA TYR A 191 -5.52 -10.36 -37.74
C TYR A 191 -5.84 -9.75 -36.37
N ARG A 192 -7.10 -9.83 -35.95
CA ARG A 192 -7.52 -9.43 -34.62
C ARG A 192 -8.67 -10.31 -34.14
N PHE A 193 -8.56 -10.76 -32.90
CA PHE A 193 -9.70 -11.31 -32.20
C PHE A 193 -10.52 -10.20 -31.54
N THR A 194 -11.83 -10.32 -31.57
CA THR A 194 -12.74 -9.53 -30.76
C THR A 194 -13.84 -10.43 -30.22
N TYR A 195 -14.44 -10.05 -29.10
CA TYR A 195 -15.55 -10.79 -28.53
C TYR A 195 -16.72 -9.89 -28.15
N SER A 196 -17.85 -10.51 -27.82
CA SER A 196 -18.99 -9.87 -27.16
C SER A 196 -19.76 -10.88 -26.32
N THR A 197 -20.23 -10.46 -25.15
CA THR A 197 -21.13 -11.25 -24.29
C THR A 197 -22.56 -10.70 -24.26
N SER A 198 -22.87 -9.71 -25.11
CA SER A 198 -24.15 -8.98 -25.07
C SER A 198 -24.74 -8.67 -26.44
N LEU A 199 -23.93 -8.62 -27.48
CA LEU A 199 -24.38 -8.35 -28.84
C LEU A 199 -24.59 -9.66 -29.60
N SER A 200 -25.57 -9.68 -30.49
CA SER A 200 -25.68 -10.72 -31.51
C SER A 200 -24.52 -10.61 -32.51
N LEU A 201 -24.27 -11.70 -33.24
CA LEU A 201 -23.21 -11.75 -34.26
C LEU A 201 -23.33 -10.61 -35.28
N GLN A 202 -24.53 -10.40 -35.82
CA GLN A 202 -24.80 -9.35 -36.81
C GLN A 202 -24.54 -7.95 -36.24
N ALA A 203 -25.10 -7.64 -35.07
CA ALA A 203 -24.91 -6.35 -34.41
C ALA A 203 -23.43 -6.10 -34.04
N LYS A 204 -22.68 -7.15 -33.69
CA LYS A 204 -21.24 -7.03 -33.46
C LYS A 204 -20.47 -6.73 -34.74
N ILE A 205 -20.77 -7.43 -35.83
CA ILE A 205 -20.13 -7.21 -37.15
C ILE A 205 -20.41 -5.78 -37.64
N GLU A 206 -21.66 -5.32 -37.56
CA GLU A 206 -22.04 -3.95 -37.92
C GLU A 206 -21.28 -2.92 -37.10
N ASN A 207 -21.21 -3.10 -35.76
CA ASN A 207 -20.45 -2.20 -34.90
C ASN A 207 -18.96 -2.15 -35.26
N ILE A 208 -18.35 -3.28 -35.61
CA ILE A 208 -16.94 -3.30 -36.02
C ILE A 208 -16.78 -2.56 -37.35
N LYS A 209 -17.65 -2.79 -38.33
CA LYS A 209 -17.62 -2.08 -39.62
C LYS A 209 -17.75 -0.56 -39.45
N VAL A 210 -18.60 -0.11 -38.52
CA VAL A 210 -18.73 1.31 -38.17
C VAL A 210 -17.44 1.87 -37.53
N GLN A 211 -16.78 1.09 -36.67
CA GLN A 211 -15.57 1.53 -35.95
C GLN A 211 -14.29 1.48 -36.79
N GLU A 212 -14.14 0.47 -37.63
CA GLU A 212 -12.88 0.08 -38.27
C GLU A 212 -12.96 0.20 -39.81
N GLY A 213 -14.15 0.47 -40.36
CA GLY A 213 -14.43 0.58 -41.80
C GLY A 213 -14.86 -0.74 -42.46
N ASP A 214 -15.48 -0.66 -43.63
CA ASP A 214 -16.06 -1.81 -44.35
C ASP A 214 -15.03 -2.74 -45.00
N ASN A 215 -13.74 -2.37 -45.02
CA ASN A 215 -12.68 -3.10 -45.72
C ASN A 215 -12.12 -4.29 -44.90
N ILE A 216 -12.80 -4.70 -43.84
CA ILE A 216 -12.41 -5.83 -42.99
C ILE A 216 -13.08 -7.13 -43.46
N GLN A 217 -12.36 -8.24 -43.33
CA GLN A 217 -12.88 -9.58 -43.61
C GLN A 217 -13.13 -10.32 -42.30
N ILE A 218 -14.36 -10.80 -42.08
CA ILE A 218 -14.65 -11.73 -40.98
C ILE A 218 -14.18 -13.12 -41.43
N ILE A 219 -13.21 -13.69 -40.73
CA ILE A 219 -12.58 -14.96 -41.07
C ILE A 219 -13.33 -16.12 -40.42
N HIS A 220 -13.61 -16.02 -39.12
CA HIS A 220 -14.35 -17.04 -38.38
C HIS A 220 -15.12 -16.42 -37.22
N SER A 221 -16.20 -17.07 -36.82
CA SER A 221 -17.01 -16.69 -35.66
C SER A 221 -17.35 -17.92 -34.82
N LEU A 222 -17.16 -17.83 -33.51
CA LEU A 222 -17.45 -18.87 -32.53
C LEU A 222 -18.48 -18.38 -31.53
N GLU A 223 -19.41 -19.25 -31.13
CA GLU A 223 -20.22 -19.05 -29.93
C GLU A 223 -19.60 -19.84 -28.78
N THR A 224 -19.43 -19.19 -27.62
CA THR A 224 -18.72 -19.77 -26.47
C THR A 224 -19.62 -19.80 -25.25
N HIS A 225 -19.47 -20.83 -24.40
CA HIS A 225 -20.14 -20.94 -23.10
C HIS A 225 -19.60 -19.94 -22.06
N ASP A 226 -18.28 -19.76 -21.98
CA ASP A 226 -17.60 -18.74 -21.17
C ASP A 226 -16.65 -17.92 -22.05
N THR A 227 -17.20 -16.87 -22.66
CA THR A 227 -16.49 -16.00 -23.61
C THR A 227 -15.26 -15.33 -22.99
N LEU A 228 -15.35 -14.92 -21.72
CA LEU A 228 -14.27 -14.18 -21.07
C LEU A 228 -13.08 -15.09 -20.76
N LYS A 229 -13.34 -16.28 -20.22
CA LYS A 229 -12.27 -17.25 -19.97
C LYS A 229 -11.69 -17.76 -21.29
N PHE A 230 -12.52 -18.08 -22.27
CA PHE A 230 -12.03 -18.55 -23.58
C PHE A 230 -11.15 -17.50 -24.27
N TYR A 231 -11.55 -16.22 -24.25
CA TYR A 231 -10.73 -15.16 -24.84
C TYR A 231 -9.44 -14.89 -24.05
N HIS A 232 -9.54 -14.54 -22.77
CA HIS A 232 -8.38 -14.06 -21.99
C HIS A 232 -7.44 -15.19 -21.56
N LYS A 233 -7.96 -16.40 -21.29
CA LYS A 233 -7.12 -17.52 -20.84
C LYS A 233 -6.66 -18.43 -21.96
N PHE A 234 -7.47 -18.63 -23.01
CA PHE A 234 -7.08 -19.47 -24.12
C PHE A 234 -6.51 -18.65 -25.29
N ILE A 235 -7.29 -17.76 -25.91
CA ILE A 235 -6.85 -17.04 -27.12
C ILE A 235 -5.59 -16.21 -26.88
N GLU A 236 -5.60 -15.33 -25.87
CA GLU A 236 -4.43 -14.47 -25.60
C GLU A 236 -3.18 -15.27 -25.23
N THR A 237 -3.35 -16.41 -24.55
CA THR A 237 -2.23 -17.27 -24.16
C THR A 237 -1.69 -18.07 -25.35
N GLN A 238 -2.58 -18.77 -26.07
CA GLN A 238 -2.26 -19.64 -27.22
C GLN A 238 -1.55 -18.88 -28.34
N PHE A 239 -1.98 -17.64 -28.58
CA PHE A 239 -1.49 -16.81 -29.69
C PHE A 239 -0.58 -15.66 -29.25
N SER A 240 -0.17 -15.61 -27.98
CA SER A 240 0.68 -14.55 -27.41
C SER A 240 1.96 -14.27 -28.20
N SER A 241 2.62 -15.32 -28.71
CA SER A 241 3.85 -15.23 -29.49
C SER A 241 3.68 -14.55 -30.85
N ARG A 242 2.44 -14.40 -31.33
CA ARG A 242 2.09 -13.80 -32.63
C ARG A 242 1.49 -12.39 -32.46
N LEU A 243 1.32 -11.93 -31.22
CA LEU A 243 0.69 -10.65 -30.89
C LEU A 243 1.71 -9.51 -30.94
N GLU A 244 1.43 -8.49 -31.75
CA GLU A 244 2.16 -7.22 -31.78
C GLU A 244 1.17 -6.07 -31.54
N GLY A 245 1.25 -5.47 -30.35
CA GLY A 245 0.31 -4.44 -29.92
C GLY A 245 -1.11 -5.00 -29.75
N ARG A 246 -1.99 -4.74 -30.73
CA ARG A 246 -3.39 -5.20 -30.75
C ARG A 246 -3.70 -6.14 -31.92
N TYR A 247 -2.71 -6.47 -32.73
CA TYR A 247 -2.86 -7.22 -33.95
C TYR A 247 -1.99 -8.48 -33.93
N TYR A 248 -2.45 -9.52 -34.61
CA TYR A 248 -1.79 -10.81 -34.69
C TYR A 248 -1.22 -11.03 -36.10
N HIS A 249 0.02 -11.53 -36.15
CA HIS A 249 0.66 -12.02 -37.36
C HIS A 249 0.41 -13.53 -37.51
N PHE A 250 -0.75 -13.88 -38.06
CA PHE A 250 -1.13 -15.28 -38.26
C PHE A 250 -0.69 -15.85 -39.60
N THR A 251 -0.25 -17.10 -39.55
CA THR A 251 -0.05 -17.97 -40.71
C THR A 251 -1.37 -18.64 -41.08
N ASP A 252 -1.44 -19.24 -42.28
CA ASP A 252 -2.61 -20.02 -42.69
C ASP A 252 -2.87 -21.21 -41.76
N GLU A 253 -1.82 -21.80 -41.17
CA GLU A 253 -1.93 -22.86 -40.17
C GLU A 253 -2.59 -22.38 -38.87
N ASP A 254 -2.28 -21.15 -38.42
CA ASP A 254 -2.88 -20.57 -37.22
C ASP A 254 -4.37 -20.29 -37.42
N VAL A 255 -4.74 -19.78 -38.60
CA VAL A 255 -6.13 -19.55 -38.99
C VAL A 255 -6.88 -20.88 -39.07
N GLN A 256 -6.30 -21.88 -39.72
CA GLN A 256 -6.90 -23.21 -39.84
C GLN A 256 -7.08 -23.87 -38.48
N TYR A 257 -6.08 -23.80 -37.60
CA TYR A 257 -6.17 -24.35 -36.24
C TYR A 257 -7.33 -23.73 -35.45
N PHE A 258 -7.54 -22.42 -35.57
CA PHE A 258 -8.68 -21.76 -34.92
C PHE A 258 -10.03 -22.16 -35.54
N SER A 259 -10.09 -22.23 -36.88
CA SER A 259 -11.29 -22.60 -37.63
C SER A 259 -11.69 -24.08 -37.49
N ASP A 260 -10.74 -24.97 -37.17
CA ASP A 260 -10.98 -26.40 -36.96
C ASP A 260 -11.69 -26.71 -35.64
N GLU A 261 -11.74 -25.75 -34.70
CA GLU A 261 -12.43 -25.85 -33.40
C GLU A 261 -12.00 -27.05 -32.51
N LYS A 262 -10.81 -27.61 -32.77
CA LYS A 262 -10.20 -28.71 -32.02
C LYS A 262 -9.30 -28.17 -30.90
N PHE A 263 -9.91 -27.52 -29.93
CA PHE A 263 -9.20 -26.89 -28.80
C PHE A 263 -8.78 -27.91 -27.73
N PRO A 264 -7.76 -27.61 -26.90
CA PRO A 264 -7.41 -28.42 -25.74
C PRO A 264 -8.57 -28.47 -24.72
N ALA A 265 -8.58 -29.51 -23.86
CA ALA A 265 -9.72 -29.83 -22.97
C ALA A 265 -10.19 -28.66 -22.09
N ASN A 266 -9.26 -27.89 -21.52
CA ASN A 266 -9.56 -26.70 -20.73
C ASN A 266 -10.27 -25.59 -21.54
N ALA A 267 -9.88 -25.41 -22.81
CA ALA A 267 -10.52 -24.46 -23.70
C ALA A 267 -11.85 -24.99 -24.24
N LEU A 268 -11.98 -26.32 -24.45
CA LEU A 268 -13.25 -26.95 -24.81
C LEU A 268 -14.32 -26.77 -23.74
N GLU A 269 -13.95 -26.81 -22.45
CA GLU A 269 -14.88 -26.54 -21.35
C GLU A 269 -15.44 -25.11 -21.43
N TRP A 270 -14.61 -24.12 -21.73
CA TRP A 270 -15.08 -22.73 -21.91
C TRP A 270 -15.79 -22.51 -23.24
N PHE A 271 -15.49 -23.32 -24.25
CA PHE A 271 -16.13 -23.25 -25.56
C PHE A 271 -17.53 -23.87 -25.54
N LYS A 272 -17.64 -25.14 -25.13
CA LYS A 272 -18.85 -25.96 -25.20
C LYS A 272 -19.59 -26.12 -23.86
N GLY A 273 -18.95 -25.74 -22.75
CA GLY A 273 -19.43 -26.02 -21.41
C GLY A 273 -18.84 -27.32 -20.83
N PRO A 274 -19.06 -27.58 -19.53
CA PRO A 274 -18.67 -28.85 -18.91
C PRO A 274 -19.34 -30.02 -19.65
N SER A 275 -18.55 -31.06 -19.93
CA SER A 275 -19.06 -32.27 -20.57
C SER A 275 -19.98 -33.00 -19.58
N ILE A 276 -21.22 -33.32 -19.98
CA ILE A 276 -22.27 -33.92 -19.12
C ILE A 276 -21.91 -35.34 -18.57
N ILE A 277 -20.69 -35.83 -18.76
CA ILE A 277 -20.31 -37.19 -18.35
C ILE A 277 -20.09 -37.32 -16.83
N GLU A 278 -19.98 -36.22 -16.07
CA GLU A 278 -19.71 -36.30 -14.62
C GLU A 278 -20.89 -35.97 -13.68
N GLU A 279 -22.05 -35.51 -14.16
CA GLU A 279 -23.19 -35.20 -13.27
C GLU A 279 -24.01 -36.43 -12.83
N GLU A 280 -23.89 -37.58 -13.51
CA GLU A 280 -24.58 -38.81 -13.09
C GLU A 280 -23.85 -39.61 -11.99
N MET A 281 -22.58 -39.30 -11.67
CA MET A 281 -21.85 -40.07 -10.63
C MET A 281 -21.91 -39.49 -9.22
N THR A 282 -22.46 -38.28 -9.02
CA THR A 282 -22.63 -37.67 -7.69
C THR A 282 -24.06 -37.71 -7.14
N SER A 283 -25.04 -38.22 -7.91
CA SER A 283 -26.42 -38.44 -7.42
C SER A 283 -26.70 -39.86 -6.92
N SER A 284 -25.64 -40.67 -6.74
CA SER A 284 -25.73 -42.01 -6.12
C SER A 284 -24.67 -42.19 -5.04
N ARG A 285 -24.72 -41.38 -3.98
CA ARG A 285 -24.18 -41.70 -2.65
C ARG A 285 -25.02 -41.07 -1.55
#